data_AF-A0A351TMG3-F1
#
_entry.id   AF-A0A351TMG3-F1
#
_cell.length_a   1.000
_cell.length_b   1.000
_cell.length_c   1.000
_cell.angle_alpha   90.00
_cell.angle_beta   90.00
_cell.angle_gamma   90.00
#
_symmetry.space_group_name_H-M   'P 1'
#
loop_
_entity.id
_entity.type
_entity.pdbx_description
1 polymer ?
#
loop_
_entity_poly.entity_id
_entity_poly.type
_entity_poly.pdbx_seq_one_letter_code
_entity_poly.pdbx_strand_id
1 'polypeptide(L)'
;NIGQVLEIHLSLAAKALGFNVSTPVFDGANESDIMDTLDLANNYVNLEWEEFEAKHKAELLPEVMDYLYENREHRKLWKGVPISRDGKVRLRDGRTGEYFDSPVTIGHMHYLKLHHLVDDKIHARSTGPYGMVTQQPLGGKAQFGGQRFGEMEVWALEAYGASHTLQEILTVKSDDVVGRVKTYEAIIKGENIPEPGIPESFKVLLKELQSLGLDVKVYDENQNEVELKESVDYTETDFRVEMEGDNKYDNREGLEGYQQKEFDAESGDLVDAEDDFDEDDFSDDDYDDDDSFDDDF
;
A
#
# COMPACT_ATOMS: atom_id res chain seq x y z
N ASN A 1 -17.17 16.10 -2.83
CA ASN A 1 -18.04 16.44 -3.99
C ASN A 1 -19.47 16.56 -3.46
N ILE A 2 -20.24 17.59 -3.84
CA ILE A 2 -21.62 17.81 -3.34
C ILE A 2 -22.53 16.60 -3.60
N GLY A 3 -22.31 15.89 -4.73
CA GLY A 3 -23.09 14.69 -5.05
C GLY A 3 -23.04 13.60 -3.98
N GLN A 4 -21.94 13.49 -3.23
CA GLN A 4 -21.83 12.53 -2.12
C GLN A 4 -22.79 12.88 -0.97
N VAL A 5 -23.04 14.17 -0.73
CA VAL A 5 -24.00 14.62 0.29
C VAL A 5 -25.43 14.31 -0.16
N LEU A 6 -25.73 14.52 -1.44
CA LEU A 6 -27.04 14.18 -2.02
C LEU A 6 -27.30 12.67 -1.98
N GLU A 7 -26.28 11.85 -2.24
CA GLU A 7 -26.34 10.39 -2.09
C GLU A 7 -26.67 9.99 -0.64
N ILE A 8 -26.02 10.60 0.35
CA ILE A 8 -26.31 10.33 1.77
C ILE A 8 -27.78 10.66 2.10
N HIS A 9 -28.29 11.81 1.66
CA HIS A 9 -29.66 12.23 1.94
C HIS A 9 -30.70 11.30 1.30
N LEU A 10 -30.53 11.01 0.01
CA LEU A 10 -31.45 10.14 -0.71
C LEU A 10 -31.40 8.70 -0.20
N SER A 11 -30.21 8.21 0.14
CA SER A 11 -30.05 6.85 0.68
C SER A 11 -30.64 6.69 2.08
N LEU A 12 -30.66 7.74 2.90
CA LEU A 12 -31.36 7.75 4.19
C LEU A 12 -32.87 7.60 3.98
N ALA A 13 -33.46 8.41 3.10
CA ALA A 13 -34.88 8.33 2.76
C ALA A 13 -35.24 6.95 2.20
N ALA A 14 -34.43 6.45 1.26
CA ALA A 14 -34.61 5.16 0.62
C ALA A 14 -34.56 4.01 1.64
N LYS A 15 -33.63 4.04 2.60
CA LYS A 15 -33.54 3.02 3.65
C LYS A 15 -34.72 3.05 4.61
N ALA A 16 -35.22 4.24 4.95
CA ALA A 16 -36.38 4.41 5.83
C ALA A 16 -37.69 3.93 5.17
N LEU A 17 -37.82 4.13 3.86
CA LEU A 17 -39.00 3.73 3.06
C LEU A 17 -38.90 2.29 2.56
N GLY A 18 -37.70 1.71 2.53
CA GLY A 18 -37.45 0.32 2.17
C GLY A 18 -37.24 0.06 0.68
N PHE A 19 -37.07 1.08 -0.15
CA PHE A 19 -36.83 0.94 -1.59
C PHE A 19 -35.37 1.16 -1.96
N ASN A 20 -34.99 0.67 -3.15
CA ASN A 20 -33.75 1.03 -3.82
C ASN A 20 -34.02 2.13 -4.85
N VAL A 21 -33.11 3.09 -4.98
CA VAL A 21 -33.25 4.20 -5.94
C VAL A 21 -32.16 4.11 -6.99
N SER A 22 -32.54 4.36 -8.23
CA SER A 22 -31.61 4.59 -9.34
C SER A 22 -31.82 6.01 -9.86
N THR A 23 -30.75 6.81 -9.87
CA THR A 23 -30.77 8.17 -10.42
C THR A 23 -29.94 8.20 -11.69
N PRO A 24 -30.55 8.41 -12.87
CA PRO A 24 -29.82 8.57 -14.12
C PRO A 24 -28.80 9.72 -14.07
N VAL A 25 -27.76 9.61 -14.88
CA VAL A 25 -26.77 10.69 -15.00
C VAL A 25 -27.42 11.88 -15.73
N PHE A 26 -27.33 13.08 -15.15
CA PHE A 26 -27.86 14.35 -15.65
C PHE A 26 -29.40 14.50 -15.73
N ASP A 27 -30.17 13.45 -15.49
CA ASP A 27 -31.64 13.46 -15.40
C ASP A 27 -32.10 12.69 -14.14
N GLY A 28 -31.42 12.95 -13.03
CA GLY A 28 -31.62 12.30 -11.74
C GLY A 28 -32.54 13.11 -10.81
N ALA A 29 -32.67 12.63 -9.57
CA ALA A 29 -33.41 13.33 -8.53
C ALA A 29 -32.80 14.71 -8.23
N ASN A 30 -33.64 15.74 -8.19
CA ASN A 30 -33.24 17.09 -7.79
C ASN A 30 -33.19 17.21 -6.26
N GLU A 31 -32.62 18.31 -5.78
CA GLU A 31 -32.56 18.60 -4.35
C GLU A 31 -33.95 18.65 -3.68
N SER A 32 -34.94 19.25 -4.36
CA SER A 32 -36.34 19.26 -3.90
C SER A 32 -36.89 17.85 -3.74
N ASP A 33 -36.65 16.98 -4.72
CA ASP A 33 -37.15 15.61 -4.72
C ASP A 33 -36.54 14.81 -3.57
N ILE A 34 -35.25 15.04 -3.26
CA ILE A 34 -34.55 14.44 -2.13
C ILE A 34 -35.11 14.95 -0.79
N MET A 35 -35.37 16.25 -0.68
CA MET A 35 -35.93 16.85 0.53
C MET A 35 -37.36 16.37 0.80
N ASP A 36 -38.18 16.29 -0.24
CA ASP A 36 -39.57 15.86 -0.13
C ASP A 36 -39.67 14.34 0.18
N THR A 37 -38.75 13.54 -0.37
CA THR A 37 -38.63 12.12 0.00
C THR A 37 -38.13 11.90 1.43
N LEU A 38 -37.27 12.77 1.96
CA LEU A 38 -36.89 12.76 3.38
C LEU A 38 -38.08 13.10 4.29
N ASP A 39 -38.89 14.09 3.93
CA ASP A 39 -40.12 14.42 4.66
C ASP A 39 -41.13 13.27 4.61
N LEU A 40 -41.28 12.63 3.45
CA LEU A 40 -42.10 11.43 3.29
C LEU A 40 -41.62 10.31 4.20
N ALA A 41 -40.31 10.03 4.21
CA ALA A 41 -39.69 9.02 5.07
C ALA A 41 -39.93 9.32 6.56
N ASN A 42 -39.77 10.58 6.98
CA ASN A 42 -40.04 11.00 8.35
C ASN A 42 -41.51 10.75 8.75
N ASN A 43 -42.45 11.11 7.88
CA ASN A 43 -43.88 10.88 8.12
C ASN A 43 -44.21 9.39 8.15
N TYR A 44 -43.67 8.60 7.23
CA TYR A 44 -43.90 7.16 7.13
C TYR A 44 -43.50 6.40 8.40
N VAL A 45 -42.39 6.81 9.00
CA VAL A 45 -41.80 6.15 10.16
C VAL A 45 -42.43 6.63 11.48
N ASN A 46 -42.77 7.92 11.59
CA ASN A 46 -43.16 8.54 12.86
C ASN A 46 -44.66 8.77 13.02
N LEU A 47 -45.45 8.80 11.95
CA LEU A 47 -46.91 8.93 12.03
C LEU A 47 -47.61 7.56 12.06
N GLU A 48 -48.83 7.55 12.61
CA GLU A 48 -49.71 6.40 12.50
C GLU A 48 -50.15 6.20 11.04
N TRP A 49 -50.46 4.96 10.66
CA TRP A 49 -50.76 4.62 9.26
C TRP A 49 -51.91 5.45 8.68
N GLU A 50 -52.98 5.64 9.45
CA GLU A 50 -54.18 6.37 9.01
C GLU A 50 -53.88 7.84 8.71
N GLU A 51 -53.03 8.47 9.53
CA GLU A 51 -52.59 9.86 9.34
C GLU A 51 -51.63 9.99 8.14
N PHE A 52 -50.75 9.02 7.98
CA PHE A 52 -49.84 8.95 6.83
C PHE A 52 -50.62 8.80 5.52
N GLU A 53 -51.58 7.87 5.48
CA GLU A 53 -52.42 7.63 4.30
C GLU A 53 -53.23 8.88 3.96
N ALA A 54 -53.87 9.52 4.94
CA ALA A 54 -54.66 10.74 4.70
C ALA A 54 -53.82 11.88 4.10
N LYS A 55 -52.55 12.01 4.50
CA LYS A 55 -51.64 13.07 4.06
C LYS A 55 -51.06 12.83 2.67
N HIS A 56 -50.71 11.58 2.35
CA HIS A 56 -49.89 11.24 1.17
C HIS A 56 -50.63 10.47 0.07
N LYS A 57 -51.87 10.02 0.30
CA LYS A 57 -52.66 9.25 -0.68
C LYS A 57 -52.96 9.99 -1.99
N ALA A 58 -53.02 11.33 -1.96
CA ALA A 58 -53.25 12.13 -3.16
C ALA A 58 -51.96 12.38 -3.98
N GLU A 59 -50.80 12.26 -3.34
CA GLU A 59 -49.49 12.57 -3.92
C GLU A 59 -48.79 11.29 -4.43
N LEU A 60 -48.94 10.18 -3.71
CA LEU A 60 -48.30 8.91 -4.05
C LEU A 60 -49.11 8.09 -5.05
N LEU A 61 -48.39 7.35 -5.88
CA LEU A 61 -48.98 6.33 -6.74
C LEU A 61 -49.60 5.20 -5.90
N PRO A 62 -50.72 4.59 -6.33
CA PRO A 62 -51.37 3.49 -5.61
C PRO A 62 -50.42 2.33 -5.29
N GLU A 63 -49.56 1.98 -6.24
CA GLU A 63 -48.56 0.90 -6.10
C GLU A 63 -47.56 1.16 -4.97
N VAL A 64 -47.15 2.41 -4.79
CA VAL A 64 -46.22 2.79 -3.71
C VAL A 64 -46.92 2.70 -2.35
N MET A 65 -48.19 3.10 -2.28
CA MET A 65 -48.98 3.01 -1.05
C MET A 65 -49.20 1.54 -0.64
N ASP A 66 -49.52 0.68 -1.60
CA ASP A 66 -49.70 -0.76 -1.36
C ASP A 66 -48.39 -1.38 -0.87
N TYR A 67 -47.26 -1.07 -1.53
CA TYR A 67 -45.93 -1.53 -1.10
C TYR A 67 -45.59 -1.09 0.32
N LEU A 68 -45.84 0.18 0.66
CA LEU A 68 -45.60 0.74 1.99
C LEU A 68 -46.50 0.10 3.05
N TYR A 69 -47.72 -0.33 2.69
CA TYR A 69 -48.63 -1.03 3.60
C TYR A 69 -48.17 -2.46 3.88
N GLU A 70 -47.69 -3.17 2.86
CA GLU A 70 -47.16 -4.52 3.00
C GLU A 70 -45.84 -4.53 3.79
N ASN A 71 -44.97 -3.53 3.59
CA ASN A 71 -43.64 -3.45 4.18
C ASN A 71 -43.56 -2.56 5.44
N ARG A 72 -44.63 -2.52 6.24
CA ARG A 72 -44.69 -1.75 7.50
C ARG A 72 -43.66 -2.19 8.54
N GLU A 73 -43.18 -3.41 8.44
CA GLU A 73 -42.13 -3.95 9.33
C GLU A 73 -40.84 -3.11 9.28
N HIS A 74 -40.51 -2.52 8.12
CA HIS A 74 -39.33 -1.65 7.97
C HIS A 74 -39.39 -0.37 8.82
N ARG A 75 -40.60 0.06 9.22
CA ARG A 75 -40.78 1.24 10.09
C ARG A 75 -40.17 1.02 11.48
N LYS A 76 -40.11 -0.23 11.96
CA LYS A 76 -39.66 -0.54 13.33
C LYS A 76 -38.26 -0.03 13.63
N LEU A 77 -37.36 -0.10 12.64
CA LEU A 77 -35.96 0.31 12.81
C LEU A 77 -35.83 1.82 13.07
N TRP A 78 -36.66 2.62 12.41
CA TRP A 78 -36.56 4.07 12.44
C TRP A 78 -37.60 4.72 13.37
N LYS A 79 -38.55 3.95 13.94
CA LYS A 79 -39.65 4.46 14.74
C LYS A 79 -39.16 5.32 15.90
N GLY A 80 -39.61 6.57 15.96
CA GLY A 80 -39.24 7.53 17.01
C GLY A 80 -37.95 8.31 16.72
N VAL A 81 -37.33 8.12 15.55
CA VAL A 81 -36.19 8.91 15.08
C VAL A 81 -36.72 10.04 14.17
N PRO A 82 -36.64 11.31 14.60
CA PRO A 82 -37.02 12.43 13.74
C PRO A 82 -35.98 12.62 12.64
N ILE A 83 -36.42 12.53 11.39
CA ILE A 83 -35.60 12.80 10.20
C ILE A 83 -35.95 14.21 9.72
N SER A 84 -34.96 15.11 9.73
CA SER A 84 -35.15 16.48 9.21
C SER A 84 -35.15 16.48 7.69
N ARG A 85 -35.86 17.45 7.10
CA ARG A 85 -35.80 17.78 5.67
C ARG A 85 -34.37 18.05 5.17
N ASP A 86 -33.49 18.52 6.07
CA ASP A 86 -32.07 18.75 5.80
C ASP A 86 -31.21 17.46 5.81
N GLY A 87 -31.81 16.27 5.97
CA GLY A 87 -31.09 14.99 6.02
C GLY A 87 -30.32 14.75 7.33
N LYS A 88 -30.59 15.55 8.37
CA LYS A 88 -29.89 15.50 9.67
C LYS A 88 -30.72 14.83 10.74
N VAL A 89 -30.05 14.08 11.60
CA VAL A 89 -30.63 13.34 12.74
C VAL A 89 -29.79 13.59 14.01
N ARG A 90 -30.42 13.56 15.19
CA ARG A 90 -29.71 13.64 16.47
C ARG A 90 -29.06 12.30 16.79
N LEU A 91 -27.74 12.28 16.86
CA LEU A 91 -26.96 11.12 17.28
C LEU A 91 -26.61 11.20 18.77
N ARG A 92 -26.25 10.05 19.35
CA ARG A 92 -25.68 9.94 20.70
C ARG A 92 -24.27 9.35 20.60
N ASP A 93 -23.35 9.79 21.47
CA ASP A 93 -22.02 9.19 21.57
C ASP A 93 -22.16 7.76 22.12
N GLY A 94 -21.65 6.78 21.39
CA GLY A 94 -21.69 5.37 21.79
C GLY A 94 -20.88 5.03 23.04
N ARG A 95 -19.98 5.92 23.47
CA ARG A 95 -19.15 5.73 24.67
C ARG A 95 -19.79 6.31 25.94
N THR A 96 -20.44 7.47 25.83
CA THR A 96 -21.00 8.19 26.99
C THR A 96 -22.52 8.12 27.08
N GLY A 97 -23.21 7.91 25.96
CA GLY A 97 -24.68 7.89 25.88
C GLY A 97 -25.32 9.29 25.80
N GLU A 98 -24.54 10.36 25.87
CA GLU A 98 -25.02 11.74 25.74
C GLU A 98 -25.30 12.09 24.27
N TYR A 99 -26.18 13.07 24.05
CA TYR A 99 -26.44 13.58 22.70
C TYR A 99 -25.30 14.48 22.22
N PHE A 100 -25.02 14.45 20.91
CA PHE A 100 -24.14 15.46 20.32
C PHE A 100 -24.79 16.85 20.35
N ASP A 101 -23.96 17.88 20.42
CA ASP A 101 -24.39 19.29 20.47
C ASP A 101 -25.20 19.72 19.23
N SER A 102 -24.90 19.14 18.07
CA SER A 102 -25.53 19.46 16.79
C SER A 102 -26.04 18.21 16.08
N PRO A 103 -27.12 18.33 15.29
CA PRO A 103 -27.63 17.21 14.49
C PRO A 103 -26.65 16.90 13.34
N VAL A 104 -26.50 15.62 13.04
CA VAL A 104 -25.49 15.09 12.11
C VAL A 104 -26.19 14.50 10.89
N THR A 105 -25.62 14.72 9.70
CA THR A 105 -26.07 14.09 8.47
C THR A 105 -25.69 12.62 8.48
N ILE A 106 -26.67 11.74 8.29
CA ILE A 106 -26.48 10.28 8.24
C ILE A 106 -27.13 9.70 6.99
N GLY A 107 -26.66 8.54 6.56
CA GLY A 107 -27.23 7.79 5.43
C GLY A 107 -26.28 6.71 4.96
N HIS A 108 -26.60 6.09 3.83
CA HIS A 108 -25.90 4.94 3.28
C HIS A 108 -25.18 5.32 1.99
N MET A 109 -23.91 5.70 2.12
CA MET A 109 -23.04 5.93 0.97
C MET A 109 -22.41 4.62 0.49
N HIS A 110 -22.27 4.49 -0.81
CA HIS A 110 -21.55 3.37 -1.41
C HIS A 110 -20.04 3.63 -1.40
N TYR A 111 -19.32 2.88 -0.56
CA TYR A 111 -17.86 2.91 -0.51
C TYR A 111 -17.28 1.68 -1.20
N LEU A 112 -16.24 1.91 -2.02
CA LEU A 112 -15.46 0.86 -2.65
C LEU A 112 -14.12 0.70 -1.93
N LYS A 113 -13.73 -0.56 -1.71
CA LYS A 113 -12.38 -0.90 -1.28
C LYS A 113 -11.46 -0.86 -2.51
N LEU A 114 -10.44 -0.02 -2.47
CA LEU A 114 -9.45 0.07 -3.54
C LEU A 114 -8.44 -1.08 -3.46
N HIS A 115 -7.83 -1.39 -4.60
CA HIS A 115 -6.80 -2.43 -4.72
C HIS A 115 -5.53 -2.16 -3.89
N HIS A 116 -5.30 -0.90 -3.49
CA HIS A 116 -4.11 -0.53 -2.73
C HIS A 116 -4.19 -0.93 -1.26
N LEU A 117 -3.77 -2.16 -0.95
CA LEU A 117 -3.69 -2.65 0.42
C LEU A 117 -2.34 -2.32 1.05
N VAL A 118 -2.34 -2.16 2.37
CA VAL A 118 -1.12 -1.87 3.14
C VAL A 118 -0.20 -3.08 3.17
N ASP A 119 -0.78 -4.28 3.21
CA ASP A 119 -0.05 -5.55 3.24
C ASP A 119 0.89 -5.69 2.02
N ASP A 120 0.39 -5.28 0.85
CA ASP A 120 1.18 -5.25 -0.39
C ASP A 120 2.28 -4.19 -0.38
N LYS A 121 2.21 -3.20 0.51
CA LYS A 121 3.11 -2.03 0.54
C LYS A 121 4.15 -2.05 1.64
N ILE A 122 3.94 -2.80 2.72
CA ILE A 122 4.95 -2.93 3.77
C ILE A 122 6.16 -3.65 3.18
N HIS A 123 7.33 -3.05 3.37
CA HIS A 123 8.62 -3.57 2.93
C HIS A 123 9.70 -3.12 3.91
N ALA A 124 10.55 -4.05 4.31
CA ALA A 124 11.69 -3.80 5.18
C ALA A 124 12.89 -4.60 4.69
N ARG A 125 14.08 -4.04 4.86
CA ARG A 125 15.34 -4.65 4.45
C ARG A 125 16.38 -4.44 5.54
N SER A 126 17.07 -5.52 5.92
CA SER A 126 18.30 -5.49 6.73
C SER A 126 19.52 -5.57 5.83
N THR A 127 19.71 -6.70 5.14
CA THR A 127 20.72 -6.95 4.11
C THR A 127 20.03 -7.49 2.85
N GLY A 128 20.73 -7.54 1.72
CA GLY A 128 20.14 -7.99 0.46
C GLY A 128 21.11 -7.87 -0.71
N PRO A 129 20.66 -8.10 -1.95
CA PRO A 129 21.51 -8.03 -3.12
C PRO A 129 21.97 -6.60 -3.45
N TYR A 130 23.08 -6.52 -4.17
CA TYR A 130 23.75 -5.29 -4.57
C TYR A 130 24.00 -5.28 -6.09
N GLY A 131 24.06 -4.10 -6.68
CA GLY A 131 24.40 -3.93 -8.10
C GLY A 131 25.85 -4.34 -8.39
N MET A 132 26.08 -4.93 -9.57
CA MET A 132 27.41 -5.39 -9.97
C MET A 132 28.43 -4.24 -10.07
N VAL A 133 28.02 -3.11 -10.64
CA VAL A 133 28.91 -1.97 -10.93
C VAL A 133 29.03 -1.03 -9.72
N THR A 134 27.91 -0.46 -9.27
CA THR A 134 27.92 0.58 -8.22
C THR A 134 28.03 0.02 -6.81
N GLN A 135 27.87 -1.30 -6.62
CA GLN A 135 27.81 -1.96 -5.32
C GLN A 135 26.73 -1.44 -4.36
N GLN A 136 25.78 -0.65 -4.86
CA GLN A 136 24.65 -0.12 -4.09
C GLN A 136 23.52 -1.16 -3.95
N PRO A 137 22.72 -1.09 -2.87
CA PRO A 137 21.50 -1.88 -2.71
C PRO A 137 20.61 -1.82 -3.95
N LEU A 138 20.15 -2.98 -4.46
CA LEU A 138 19.17 -3.00 -5.55
C LEU A 138 17.85 -2.33 -5.14
N GLY A 139 17.07 -1.87 -6.11
CA GLY A 139 15.77 -1.25 -5.89
C GLY A 139 14.60 -2.24 -6.03
N GLY A 140 13.45 -1.88 -5.46
CA GLY A 140 12.19 -2.61 -5.66
C GLY A 140 11.91 -3.70 -4.62
N LYS A 141 10.63 -3.84 -4.24
CA LYS A 141 10.18 -4.78 -3.20
C LYS A 141 10.50 -6.24 -3.54
N ALA A 142 10.30 -6.64 -4.81
CA ALA A 142 10.53 -8.02 -5.27
C ALA A 142 11.99 -8.49 -5.14
N GLN A 143 12.95 -7.57 -5.18
CA GLN A 143 14.38 -7.88 -5.10
C GLN A 143 14.95 -7.64 -3.70
N PHE A 144 14.10 -7.56 -2.68
CA PHE A 144 14.48 -7.12 -1.34
C PHE A 144 15.27 -5.78 -1.38
N GLY A 145 14.78 -4.85 -2.18
CA GLY A 145 15.49 -3.63 -2.50
C GLY A 145 15.61 -2.64 -1.34
N GLY A 146 16.64 -1.81 -1.37
CA GLY A 146 16.84 -0.72 -0.41
C GLY A 146 15.93 0.46 -0.71
N GLN A 147 15.69 1.28 0.31
CA GLN A 147 15.01 2.56 0.13
C GLN A 147 15.98 3.56 -0.51
N ARG A 148 15.53 4.25 -1.56
CA ARG A 148 16.31 5.35 -2.14
C ARG A 148 16.40 6.48 -1.13
N PHE A 149 17.62 6.86 -0.79
CA PHE A 149 17.92 8.09 -0.07
C PHE A 149 18.35 9.14 -1.10
N GLY A 150 17.46 10.09 -1.37
CA GLY A 150 17.66 11.09 -2.42
C GLY A 150 18.37 12.35 -1.91
N GLU A 151 18.62 13.26 -2.84
CA GLU A 151 19.26 14.55 -2.57
C GLU A 151 18.46 15.40 -1.56
N MET A 152 17.12 15.35 -1.63
CA MET A 152 16.27 16.08 -0.68
C MET A 152 16.40 15.53 0.74
N GLU A 153 16.55 14.21 0.91
CA GLU A 153 16.78 13.61 2.21
C GLU A 153 18.20 13.87 2.73
N VAL A 154 19.20 13.95 1.85
CA VAL A 154 20.57 14.40 2.19
C VAL A 154 20.54 15.81 2.76
N TRP A 155 19.90 16.75 2.07
CA TRP A 155 19.77 18.13 2.56
C TRP A 155 19.07 18.21 3.92
N ALA A 156 18.09 17.35 4.15
CA ALA A 156 17.43 17.28 5.45
C ALA A 156 18.43 16.95 6.57
N LEU A 157 19.29 15.92 6.38
CA LEU A 157 20.30 15.55 7.38
C LEU A 157 21.41 16.59 7.52
N GLU A 158 21.82 17.22 6.42
CA GLU A 158 22.78 18.32 6.45
C GLU A 158 22.26 19.50 7.28
N ALA A 159 20.98 19.87 7.11
CA ALA A 159 20.35 20.94 7.87
C ALA A 159 20.28 20.66 9.38
N TYR A 160 20.13 19.38 9.77
CA TYR A 160 20.20 18.96 11.17
C TYR A 160 21.63 18.89 11.72
N GLY A 161 22.66 18.96 10.86
CA GLY A 161 24.05 18.76 11.25
C GLY A 161 24.36 17.29 11.62
N ALA A 162 23.58 16.34 11.12
CA ALA A 162 23.71 14.92 11.42
C ALA A 162 24.83 14.27 10.57
N SER A 163 26.06 14.72 10.75
CA SER A 163 27.23 14.32 9.93
C SER A 163 27.50 12.82 9.95
N HIS A 164 27.54 12.19 11.12
CA HIS A 164 27.78 10.75 11.24
C HIS A 164 26.65 9.92 10.64
N THR A 165 25.39 10.32 10.84
CA THR A 165 24.24 9.61 10.26
C THR A 165 24.24 9.70 8.74
N LEU A 166 24.56 10.88 8.19
CA LEU A 166 24.69 11.05 6.74
C LEU A 166 25.87 10.22 6.20
N GLN A 167 27.01 10.23 6.89
CA GLN A 167 28.17 9.42 6.52
C GLN A 167 27.83 7.93 6.52
N GLU A 168 27.13 7.42 7.52
CA GLU A 168 26.68 6.01 7.56
C GLU A 168 25.82 5.64 6.35
N ILE A 169 24.88 6.52 5.97
CA ILE A 169 23.98 6.29 4.83
C ILE A 169 24.75 6.27 3.51
N LEU A 170 25.72 7.17 3.34
CA LEU A 170 26.52 7.28 2.11
C LEU A 170 27.62 6.23 1.99
N THR A 171 27.94 5.50 3.05
CA THR A 171 29.07 4.55 3.09
C THR A 171 28.60 3.13 3.45
N VAL A 172 28.65 2.77 4.74
CA VAL A 172 28.45 1.40 5.25
C VAL A 172 27.05 0.84 5.01
N LYS A 173 26.03 1.70 4.82
CA LYS A 173 24.66 1.27 4.47
C LYS A 173 24.40 1.23 2.95
N SER A 174 25.36 1.67 2.13
CA SER A 174 25.24 1.75 0.68
C SER A 174 26.31 0.88 0.01
N ASP A 175 27.46 1.46 -0.32
CA ASP A 175 28.43 0.90 -1.28
C ASP A 175 29.86 0.79 -0.73
N ASP A 176 30.11 1.04 0.56
CA ASP A 176 31.37 0.64 1.19
C ASP A 176 31.37 -0.88 1.42
N VAL A 177 31.93 -1.62 0.45
CA VAL A 177 31.93 -3.09 0.44
C VAL A 177 32.64 -3.68 1.66
N VAL A 178 33.76 -3.10 2.09
CA VAL A 178 34.55 -3.60 3.22
C VAL A 178 33.92 -3.12 4.53
N GLY A 179 33.49 -1.86 4.59
CA GLY A 179 32.86 -1.27 5.76
C GLY A 179 31.54 -1.94 6.12
N ARG A 180 30.70 -2.31 5.14
CA ARG A 180 29.41 -2.97 5.41
C ARG A 180 29.57 -4.35 6.05
N VAL A 181 30.56 -5.14 5.60
CA VAL A 181 30.84 -6.48 6.15
C VAL A 181 31.32 -6.36 7.59
N LYS A 182 32.29 -5.47 7.85
CA LYS A 182 32.80 -5.23 9.21
C LYS A 182 31.74 -4.64 10.13
N THR A 183 30.87 -3.78 9.61
CA THR A 183 29.75 -3.21 10.37
C THR A 183 28.76 -4.30 10.78
N TYR A 184 28.43 -5.21 9.87
CA TYR A 184 27.56 -6.34 10.19
C TYR A 184 28.17 -7.24 11.27
N GLU A 185 29.46 -7.57 11.15
CA GLU A 185 30.20 -8.34 12.16
C GLU A 185 30.23 -7.64 13.52
N ALA A 186 30.51 -6.33 13.54
CA ALA A 186 30.54 -5.52 14.77
C ALA A 186 29.16 -5.49 15.45
N ILE A 187 28.06 -5.38 14.68
CA ILE A 187 26.69 -5.43 15.21
C ILE A 187 26.40 -6.77 15.88
N ILE A 188 26.81 -7.89 15.28
CA ILE A 188 26.64 -9.23 15.86
C ILE A 188 27.44 -9.37 17.16
N LYS A 189 28.66 -8.84 17.20
CA LYS A 189 29.53 -8.88 18.38
C LYS A 189 29.15 -7.87 19.47
N GLY A 190 28.27 -6.92 19.17
CA GLY A 190 27.95 -5.81 20.07
C GLY A 190 29.11 -4.82 20.26
N GLU A 191 30.00 -4.74 19.28
CA GLU A 191 31.14 -3.82 19.24
C GLU A 191 30.75 -2.51 18.54
N ASN A 192 31.56 -1.47 18.73
CA ASN A 192 31.34 -0.20 18.03
C ASN A 192 31.61 -0.36 16.53
N ILE A 193 30.79 0.32 15.73
CA ILE A 193 30.92 0.34 14.27
C ILE A 193 32.29 0.97 13.90
N PRO A 194 33.07 0.33 13.00
CA PRO A 194 34.36 0.86 12.55
C PRO A 194 34.20 2.15 11.74
N GLU A 195 35.29 2.90 11.58
CA GLU A 195 35.28 4.07 10.72
C GLU A 195 35.02 3.69 9.24
N PRO A 196 34.11 4.38 8.55
CA PRO A 196 33.81 4.10 7.15
C PRO A 196 34.99 4.32 6.21
N GLY A 197 35.08 3.49 5.18
CA GLY A 197 36.02 3.62 4.08
C GLY A 197 35.52 4.54 2.97
N ILE A 198 36.17 4.41 1.80
CA ILE A 198 35.85 5.18 0.60
C ILE A 198 34.71 4.46 -0.16
N PRO A 199 33.58 5.15 -0.45
CA PRO A 199 32.49 4.63 -1.29
C PRO A 199 32.98 4.03 -2.60
N GLU A 200 32.41 2.90 -3.01
CA GLU A 200 32.73 2.31 -4.30
C GLU A 200 32.27 3.20 -5.46
N SER A 201 31.17 3.93 -5.28
CA SER A 201 30.68 4.92 -6.26
C SER A 201 31.71 6.00 -6.58
N PHE A 202 32.54 6.39 -5.60
CA PHE A 202 33.60 7.37 -5.81
C PHE A 202 34.73 6.77 -6.65
N LYS A 203 35.12 5.52 -6.39
CA LYS A 203 36.12 4.82 -7.21
C LYS A 203 35.65 4.62 -8.65
N VAL A 204 34.38 4.25 -8.83
CA VAL A 204 33.76 4.13 -10.16
C VAL A 204 33.81 5.48 -10.89
N LEU A 205 33.44 6.58 -10.23
CA LEU A 205 33.54 7.93 -10.81
C LEU A 205 34.96 8.28 -11.27
N LEU A 206 35.99 7.97 -10.47
CA LEU A 206 37.39 8.20 -10.85
C LEU A 206 37.77 7.44 -12.12
N LYS A 207 37.39 6.16 -12.22
CA LYS A 207 37.65 5.34 -13.41
C LYS A 207 36.88 5.83 -14.63
N GLU A 208 35.65 6.29 -14.45
CA GLU A 208 34.86 6.89 -15.53
C GLU A 208 35.53 8.17 -16.07
N LEU A 209 36.04 9.05 -15.20
CA LEU A 209 36.78 10.24 -15.62
C LEU A 209 38.12 9.89 -16.32
N GLN A 210 38.85 8.89 -15.80
CA GLN A 210 40.09 8.40 -16.42
C GLN A 210 39.84 7.79 -17.81
N SER A 211 38.70 7.13 -18.02
CA SER A 211 38.34 6.59 -19.33
C SER A 211 38.13 7.67 -20.40
N LEU A 212 37.78 8.90 -19.98
CA LEU A 212 37.67 10.07 -20.85
C LEU A 212 39.02 10.78 -21.11
N GLY A 213 40.13 10.26 -20.56
CA GLY A 213 41.45 10.87 -20.65
C GLY A 213 41.71 11.98 -19.64
N LEU A 214 40.89 12.07 -18.58
CA LEU A 214 41.12 13.00 -17.46
C LEU A 214 41.87 12.28 -16.33
N ASP A 215 43.10 12.71 -16.06
CA ASP A 215 43.90 12.17 -14.95
C ASP A 215 43.49 12.83 -13.63
N VAL A 216 42.68 12.12 -12.84
CA VAL A 216 42.22 12.56 -11.52
C VAL A 216 42.97 11.77 -10.45
N LYS A 217 43.65 12.50 -9.55
CA LYS A 217 44.47 11.96 -8.46
C LYS A 217 44.05 12.54 -7.12
N VAL A 218 44.09 11.70 -6.08
CA VAL A 218 43.81 12.12 -4.70
C VAL A 218 45.14 12.40 -4.01
N TYR A 219 45.27 13.56 -3.38
CA TYR A 219 46.46 13.97 -2.65
C TYR A 219 46.17 14.11 -1.16
N ASP A 220 47.12 13.74 -0.32
CA ASP A 220 47.11 14.05 1.11
C ASP A 220 47.49 15.53 1.38
N GLU A 221 47.46 15.94 2.64
CA GLU A 221 47.88 17.30 3.06
C GLU A 221 49.35 17.63 2.71
N ASN A 222 50.19 16.60 2.53
CA ASN A 222 51.60 16.71 2.20
C ASN A 222 51.89 16.62 0.69
N GLN A 223 50.85 16.66 -0.15
CA GLN A 223 50.92 16.48 -1.60
C GLN A 223 51.48 15.12 -2.07
N ASN A 224 51.38 14.09 -1.24
CA ASN A 224 51.63 12.73 -1.66
C ASN A 224 50.35 12.15 -2.28
N GLU A 225 50.52 11.41 -3.38
CA GLU A 225 49.42 10.72 -4.04
C GLU A 225 48.94 9.56 -3.18
N VAL A 226 47.63 9.53 -2.90
CA VAL A 226 46.97 8.44 -2.18
C VAL A 226 46.58 7.38 -3.20
N GLU A 227 47.25 6.23 -3.13
CA GLU A 227 46.87 5.08 -3.95
C GLU A 227 45.53 4.50 -3.48
N LEU A 228 44.50 4.73 -4.28
CA LEU A 228 43.21 4.06 -4.15
C LEU A 228 43.36 2.62 -4.63
N LYS A 229 43.79 1.73 -3.74
CA LYS A 229 43.87 0.30 -4.06
C LYS A 229 42.49 -0.21 -4.48
N GLU A 230 42.43 -0.86 -5.63
CA GLU A 230 41.28 -1.66 -6.04
C GLU A 230 41.13 -2.75 -4.98
N SER A 231 40.07 -2.67 -4.20
CA SER A 231 39.73 -3.70 -3.22
C SER A 231 39.13 -4.88 -3.94
N VAL A 232 39.95 -5.56 -4.74
CA VAL A 232 39.59 -6.79 -5.43
C VAL A 232 40.82 -7.68 -5.56
N ASP A 233 41.36 -8.12 -4.42
CA ASP A 233 42.02 -9.43 -4.39
C ASP A 233 40.90 -10.47 -4.25
N TYR A 234 40.41 -11.01 -5.39
CA TYR A 234 39.54 -12.20 -5.44
C TYR A 234 40.25 -13.48 -4.96
N THR A 235 41.41 -13.37 -4.30
CA THR A 235 42.29 -14.46 -3.89
C THR A 235 42.05 -14.97 -2.47
N GLU A 236 41.26 -14.28 -1.65
CA GLU A 236 40.74 -14.84 -0.39
C GLU A 236 39.29 -15.31 -0.56
N THR A 237 39.17 -16.45 -1.23
CA THR A 237 37.96 -17.26 -1.40
C THR A 237 37.46 -17.89 -0.08
N ASP A 238 37.68 -17.25 1.08
CA ASP A 238 37.29 -17.79 2.39
C ASP A 238 36.20 -16.96 3.11
N PHE A 239 35.85 -15.77 2.61
CA PHE A 239 34.75 -14.97 3.19
C PHE A 239 33.36 -15.28 2.62
N ARG A 240 33.26 -16.18 1.64
CA ARG A 240 31.97 -16.62 1.07
C ARG A 240 31.31 -17.75 1.85
N VAL A 241 32.04 -18.45 2.72
CA VAL A 241 31.54 -19.69 3.36
C VAL A 241 30.65 -19.39 4.57
N GLU A 242 30.84 -18.29 5.30
CA GLU A 242 30.01 -17.97 6.47
C GLU A 242 28.71 -17.21 6.15
N MET A 243 28.54 -16.74 4.90
CA MET A 243 27.25 -16.19 4.42
C MET A 243 26.34 -17.23 3.76
N GLU A 244 26.86 -18.43 3.45
CA GLU A 244 26.09 -19.57 2.94
C GLU A 244 25.91 -20.67 4.01
N GLY A 245 26.03 -20.30 5.28
CA GLY A 245 25.76 -21.17 6.42
C GLY A 245 24.29 -21.21 6.84
N ASP A 246 23.34 -21.35 5.90
CA ASP A 246 22.03 -21.98 6.16
C ASP A 246 21.18 -22.25 4.89
N ASN A 247 21.80 -22.58 3.75
CA ASN A 247 21.07 -23.13 2.59
C ASN A 247 20.66 -24.61 2.79
N LYS A 248 20.38 -25.00 4.04
CA LYS A 248 19.72 -26.24 4.44
C LYS A 248 18.48 -25.95 5.28
N TYR A 249 17.69 -24.95 4.89
CA TYR A 249 16.25 -25.09 5.05
C TYR A 249 15.74 -25.91 3.87
N ASP A 250 15.71 -27.22 4.11
CA ASP A 250 14.84 -28.17 3.44
C ASP A 250 13.46 -27.49 3.30
N ASN A 251 13.07 -27.19 2.07
CA ASN A 251 11.82 -26.48 1.76
C ASN A 251 10.60 -27.42 1.91
N ARG A 252 10.63 -28.30 2.91
CA ARG A 252 9.69 -29.42 3.11
C ARG A 252 9.10 -29.55 4.51
N GLU A 253 9.41 -28.66 5.45
CA GLU A 253 8.70 -28.65 6.74
C GLU A 253 8.32 -27.23 7.17
N GLY A 254 7.03 -26.91 7.09
CA GLY A 254 6.46 -25.79 7.84
C GLY A 254 5.60 -24.77 7.09
N LEU A 255 4.84 -25.15 6.06
CA LEU A 255 3.61 -24.43 5.69
C LEU A 255 2.35 -25.28 5.96
N GLU A 256 2.38 -26.10 7.02
CA GLU A 256 1.17 -26.65 7.60
C GLU A 256 0.41 -25.53 8.32
N GLY A 257 -0.47 -24.83 7.62
CA GLY A 257 -1.36 -23.88 8.29
C GLY A 257 -2.28 -23.03 7.43
N TYR A 258 -2.01 -22.87 6.14
CA TYR A 258 -2.87 -22.06 5.26
C TYR A 258 -3.14 -22.79 3.95
N GLN A 259 -4.13 -23.69 3.96
CA GLN A 259 -4.77 -24.17 2.73
C GLN A 259 -5.58 -23.01 2.13
N GLN A 260 -5.32 -22.70 0.87
CA GLN A 260 -6.10 -21.74 0.09
C GLN A 260 -7.49 -22.34 -0.16
N LYS A 261 -8.54 -21.65 0.29
CA LYS A 261 -9.92 -22.09 0.12
C LYS A 261 -10.63 -21.31 -0.97
N GLU A 262 -11.24 -22.02 -1.90
CA GLU A 262 -12.13 -21.47 -2.91
C GLU A 262 -13.60 -21.61 -2.49
N PHE A 263 -14.44 -20.69 -2.97
CA PHE A 263 -15.87 -20.68 -2.65
C PHE A 263 -16.63 -21.49 -3.69
N ASP A 264 -17.20 -22.62 -3.28
CA ASP A 264 -18.01 -23.46 -4.16
C ASP A 264 -19.45 -22.93 -4.22
N ALA A 265 -19.85 -22.46 -5.40
CA ALA A 265 -21.15 -21.86 -5.64
C ALA A 265 -22.32 -22.87 -5.60
N GLU A 266 -22.06 -24.18 -5.68
CA GLU A 266 -23.10 -25.21 -5.65
C GLU A 266 -23.40 -25.71 -4.23
N SER A 267 -22.39 -25.84 -3.38
CA SER A 267 -22.54 -26.25 -1.98
C SER A 267 -22.67 -25.09 -0.99
N GLY A 268 -22.19 -23.89 -1.35
CA GLY A 268 -22.24 -22.68 -0.52
C GLY A 268 -21.16 -22.61 0.57
N ASP A 269 -20.21 -23.54 0.57
CA ASP A 269 -19.12 -23.65 1.53
C ASP A 269 -17.74 -23.39 0.89
N LEU A 270 -16.74 -23.11 1.74
CA LEU A 270 -15.35 -22.91 1.33
C LEU A 270 -14.62 -24.27 1.28
N VAL A 271 -14.17 -24.68 0.10
CA VAL A 271 -13.47 -25.95 -0.18
C VAL A 271 -11.99 -25.70 -0.49
N ASP A 272 -11.13 -26.69 -0.26
CA ASP A 272 -9.69 -26.56 -0.48
C ASP A 272 -9.35 -26.58 -1.99
N ALA A 273 -8.47 -25.69 -2.45
CA ALA A 273 -8.02 -25.65 -3.84
C ALA A 273 -6.98 -26.76 -4.13
N GLU A 274 -7.11 -27.48 -5.25
CA GLU A 274 -6.11 -28.45 -5.72
C GLU A 274 -5.00 -27.73 -6.52
N ASP A 275 -3.74 -27.87 -6.09
CA ASP A 275 -2.56 -27.31 -6.75
C ASP A 275 -2.06 -28.25 -7.86
N ASP A 276 -2.34 -27.94 -9.13
CA ASP A 276 -1.72 -28.59 -10.29
C ASP A 276 -0.44 -27.83 -10.70
N PHE A 277 0.72 -28.32 -10.27
CA PHE A 277 2.03 -27.93 -10.81
C PHE A 277 2.66 -29.13 -11.52
N ASP A 278 2.63 -29.13 -12.85
CA ASP A 278 3.38 -30.09 -13.68
C ASP A 278 4.87 -29.70 -13.73
N GLU A 279 5.72 -30.56 -13.15
CA GLU A 279 7.18 -30.60 -13.36
C GLU A 279 7.46 -31.16 -14.76
N ASP A 280 7.77 -30.36 -15.80
CA ASP A 280 8.41 -30.87 -17.04
C ASP A 280 8.90 -29.81 -18.07
N ASP A 281 9.32 -28.59 -17.69
CA ASP A 281 9.82 -27.59 -18.68
C ASP A 281 11.26 -27.07 -18.45
N PHE A 282 12.12 -27.89 -17.84
CA PHE A 282 13.57 -27.63 -17.81
C PHE A 282 14.30 -28.62 -18.73
N SER A 283 14.35 -28.32 -20.02
CA SER A 283 15.40 -28.86 -20.89
C SER A 283 16.53 -27.83 -21.01
N ASP A 284 17.67 -28.19 -20.43
CA ASP A 284 19.01 -27.76 -20.85
C ASP A 284 19.10 -27.75 -22.38
N ASP A 285 19.50 -26.63 -22.97
CA ASP A 285 20.27 -26.66 -24.21
C ASP A 285 21.35 -25.58 -24.16
N ASP A 286 22.57 -26.09 -24.30
CA ASP A 286 23.86 -25.45 -24.14
C ASP A 286 24.13 -24.31 -25.13
N TYR A 287 25.06 -23.47 -24.70
CA TYR A 287 25.76 -22.45 -25.46
C TYR A 287 26.41 -23.02 -26.73
N ASP A 288 26.19 -22.38 -27.88
CA ASP A 288 27.14 -22.38 -28.98
C ASP A 288 27.51 -20.94 -29.35
N ASP A 289 28.81 -20.72 -29.25
CA ASP A 289 29.65 -19.58 -29.59
C ASP A 289 29.76 -19.45 -31.12
N ASP A 290 29.48 -18.28 -31.70
CA ASP A 290 30.10 -17.91 -32.99
C ASP A 290 30.13 -16.38 -33.16
N ASP A 291 31.30 -15.81 -32.89
CA ASP A 291 31.76 -14.52 -33.37
C ASP A 291 31.80 -14.51 -34.91
N SER A 292 31.08 -13.60 -35.56
CA SER A 292 31.55 -13.04 -36.84
C SER A 292 31.10 -11.60 -37.07
N PHE A 293 32.13 -10.78 -37.30
CA PHE A 293 32.09 -9.46 -37.92
C PHE A 293 31.19 -9.42 -39.16
N ASP A 294 30.45 -8.32 -39.36
CA ASP A 294 30.63 -7.52 -40.59
C ASP A 294 29.99 -6.13 -40.51
N ASP A 295 30.66 -5.24 -41.23
CA ASP A 295 30.40 -3.83 -41.51
C ASP A 295 29.07 -3.53 -42.24
N ASP A 296 28.80 -2.21 -42.35
CA ASP A 296 27.86 -1.51 -43.24
C ASP A 296 26.41 -1.31 -42.78
N PHE A 297 26.13 -0.13 -42.17
CA PHE A 297 25.42 0.99 -42.82
C PHE A 297 25.46 2.28 -41.96
#